data_AF-A0A956CUA6-F1
#
_entry.id   AF-A0A956CUA6-F1
#
_cell.length_a   1.000
_cell.length_b   1.000
_cell.length_c   1.000
_cell.angle_alpha   90.00
_cell.angle_beta   90.00
_cell.angle_gamma   90.00
#
_symmetry.space_group_name_H-M   'P 1'
#
loop_
_entity.id
_entity.type
_entity.pdbx_description
1 polymer ?
#
loop_
_entity_poly.entity_id
_entity_poly.type
_entity_poly.pdbx_seq_one_letter_code
_entity_poly.pdbx_strand_id
1 'polypeptide(L)'
;RLSLPPLRERLGDLPELMRGFVRKKLASGADRALLVDYMEATGLRGAPHAELAFGKPDEGTPGVRFVLSRQSYSELRAHPWPGNVREVELLLANAVVFALADAVEAAGQGRVAGGAETIPIPAKLIRELLGGARGSESPDATRAGGFEIRPRAQLRDVARDLERQLFVRLYRETKGDFDAMAARLLEDPDEGAARKVRLRFNQLGLRVRDLDE
;
A
#
# COMPACT_ATOMS: atom_id res chain seq x y z
N ARG A 1 17.60 -10.51 -25.26
CA ARG A 1 16.48 -10.11 -24.36
C ARG A 1 16.97 -10.30 -22.93
N LEU A 2 17.27 -9.22 -22.21
CA LEU A 2 17.69 -9.32 -20.80
C LEU A 2 16.45 -9.66 -19.97
N SER A 3 16.43 -10.86 -19.38
CA SER A 3 15.37 -11.30 -18.47
C SER A 3 15.90 -11.20 -17.05
N LEU A 4 15.37 -10.25 -16.28
CA LEU A 4 15.70 -10.12 -14.87
C LEU A 4 14.96 -11.22 -14.10
N PRO A 5 15.65 -12.12 -13.35
CA PRO A 5 14.97 -13.09 -12.50
C PRO A 5 14.05 -12.41 -11.46
N PRO A 6 12.98 -13.08 -11.04
CA PRO A 6 12.02 -12.57 -10.07
C PRO A 6 12.67 -12.32 -8.71
N LEU A 7 12.14 -11.37 -7.92
CA LEU A 7 12.76 -10.93 -6.66
C LEU A 7 13.07 -12.08 -5.68
N ARG A 8 12.24 -13.12 -5.64
CA ARG A 8 12.45 -14.35 -4.84
C ARG A 8 13.76 -15.08 -5.13
N GLU A 9 14.31 -14.96 -6.34
CA GLU A 9 15.56 -15.58 -6.77
C GLU A 9 16.79 -14.68 -6.52
N ARG A 10 16.57 -13.44 -6.07
CA ARG A 10 17.59 -12.39 -5.89
C ARG A 10 17.42 -11.65 -4.57
N LEU A 11 17.03 -12.35 -3.50
CA LEU A 11 16.79 -11.72 -2.18
C LEU A 11 18.03 -11.00 -1.60
N GLY A 12 19.23 -11.27 -2.13
CA GLY A 12 20.45 -10.51 -1.83
C GLY A 12 20.39 -9.03 -2.24
N ASP A 13 19.58 -8.69 -3.26
CA ASP A 13 19.41 -7.31 -3.74
C ASP A 13 18.49 -6.50 -2.81
N LEU A 14 17.72 -7.17 -1.94
CA LEU A 14 16.65 -6.57 -1.16
C LEU A 14 17.12 -5.38 -0.28
N PRO A 15 18.24 -5.44 0.46
CA PRO A 15 18.73 -4.30 1.24
C PRO A 15 18.94 -3.04 0.41
N GLU A 16 19.65 -3.16 -0.73
CA GLU A 16 19.97 -2.00 -1.56
C GLU A 16 18.75 -1.44 -2.27
N LEU A 17 17.86 -2.32 -2.74
CA LEU A 17 16.57 -1.91 -3.30
C LEU A 17 15.74 -1.12 -2.30
N MET A 18 15.63 -1.63 -1.06
CA MET A 18 14.87 -0.96 -0.01
C MET A 18 15.44 0.42 0.32
N ARG A 19 16.77 0.56 0.49
CA ARG A 19 17.40 1.88 0.68
C ARG A 19 17.12 2.82 -0.48
N GLY A 20 17.25 2.32 -1.71
CA GLY A 20 16.94 3.07 -2.93
C GLY A 20 15.49 3.56 -2.98
N PHE A 21 14.53 2.72 -2.59
CA PHE A 21 13.11 3.09 -2.55
C PHE A 21 12.80 4.15 -1.50
N VAL A 22 13.39 4.09 -0.30
CA VAL A 22 13.21 5.14 0.71
C VAL A 22 13.76 6.48 0.22
N ARG A 23 15.00 6.49 -0.30
CA ARG A 23 15.60 7.69 -0.89
C ARG A 23 14.74 8.27 -2.00
N LYS A 24 14.29 7.42 -2.93
CA LYS A 24 13.42 7.81 -4.05
C LYS A 24 12.09 8.40 -3.55
N LYS A 25 11.45 7.75 -2.57
CA LYS A 25 10.15 8.16 -2.04
C LYS A 25 10.20 9.54 -1.39
N LEU A 26 11.29 9.88 -0.70
CA LEU A 26 11.45 11.14 0.03
C LEU A 26 12.26 12.21 -0.73
N ALA A 27 12.60 11.96 -2.01
CA ALA A 27 13.42 12.86 -2.81
C ALA A 27 12.66 14.12 -3.29
N SER A 28 11.34 14.07 -3.43
CA SER A 28 10.52 15.18 -3.94
C SER A 28 9.04 15.07 -3.56
N GLY A 29 8.27 16.12 -3.86
CA GLY A 29 6.81 16.13 -3.68
C GLY A 29 6.35 16.23 -2.23
N ALA A 30 5.12 15.77 -1.98
CA ALA A 30 4.47 15.87 -0.68
C ALA A 30 5.19 15.08 0.42
N ASP A 31 5.76 13.91 0.10
CA ASP A 31 6.48 13.10 1.08
C ASP A 31 7.77 13.81 1.55
N ARG A 32 8.45 14.55 0.64
CA ARG A 32 9.59 15.39 1.01
C ARG A 32 9.16 16.57 1.88
N ALA A 33 8.01 17.19 1.60
CA ALA A 33 7.49 18.27 2.43
C ALA A 33 7.23 17.77 3.86
N LEU A 34 6.61 16.59 4.02
CA LEU A 34 6.39 15.97 5.33
C LEU A 34 7.70 15.70 6.08
N LEU A 35 8.78 15.32 5.37
CA LEU A 35 10.10 15.16 5.97
C LEU A 35 10.69 16.49 6.47
N VAL A 36 10.48 17.57 5.71
CA VAL A 36 10.90 18.92 6.12
C VAL A 36 10.12 19.35 7.37
N ASP A 37 8.80 19.15 7.39
CA ASP A 37 7.96 19.47 8.55
C ASP A 37 8.43 18.75 9.82
N TYR A 38 8.80 17.46 9.69
CA TYR A 38 9.39 16.70 10.79
C TYR A 38 10.71 17.28 11.29
N MET A 39 11.61 17.64 10.36
CA MET A 39 12.91 18.22 10.71
C MET A 39 12.76 19.59 11.39
N GLU A 40 11.83 20.41 10.93
CA GLU A 40 11.50 21.70 11.56
C GLU A 40 10.92 21.51 12.96
N ALA A 41 9.95 20.61 13.12
CA ALA A 41 9.33 20.31 14.41
C ALA A 41 10.33 19.76 15.45
N THR A 42 11.38 19.08 14.99
CA THR A 42 12.41 18.50 15.86
C THR A 42 13.69 19.35 15.97
N GLY A 43 13.78 20.45 15.22
CA GLY A 43 14.96 21.32 15.19
C GLY A 43 16.19 20.70 14.49
N LEU A 44 16.00 19.64 13.71
CA LEU A 44 17.07 19.01 12.94
C LEU A 44 17.57 19.94 11.84
N ARG A 45 18.88 20.14 11.78
CA ARG A 45 19.54 20.98 10.77
C ARG A 45 20.14 20.11 9.67
N GLY A 46 20.14 20.62 8.46
CA GLY A 46 20.74 19.98 7.29
C GLY A 46 19.76 19.85 6.14
N ALA A 47 20.23 19.27 5.03
CA ALA A 47 19.35 18.96 3.91
C ALA A 47 18.42 17.78 4.27
N PRO A 48 17.17 17.77 3.78
CA PRO A 48 16.20 16.72 4.06
C PRO A 48 16.59 15.43 3.34
N HIS A 49 17.45 14.67 4.01
CA HIS A 49 17.92 13.37 3.60
C HIS A 49 17.28 12.30 4.46
N ALA A 50 16.92 11.20 3.80
CA ALA A 50 16.36 10.04 4.44
C ALA A 50 17.11 8.77 4.05
N GLU A 51 17.43 7.95 5.05
CA GLU A 51 18.09 6.67 4.87
C GLU A 51 17.33 5.57 5.59
N LEU A 52 17.45 4.34 5.07
CA LEU A 52 16.93 3.15 5.74
C LEU A 52 18.07 2.37 6.40
N ALA A 53 17.93 2.13 7.70
CA ALA A 53 18.81 1.30 8.50
C ALA A 53 18.11 0.01 8.96
N PHE A 54 18.89 -1.06 9.13
CA PHE A 54 18.40 -2.35 9.59
C PHE A 54 18.96 -2.64 10.99
N GLY A 55 18.10 -2.65 12.01
CA GLY A 55 18.51 -2.84 13.40
C GLY A 55 19.09 -1.58 14.03
N LYS A 56 20.34 -1.61 14.50
CA LYS A 56 20.97 -0.43 15.13
C LYS A 56 21.44 0.52 14.01
N PRO A 57 21.03 1.80 14.00
CA PRO A 57 21.56 2.75 13.03
C PRO A 57 23.04 3.03 13.29
N ASP A 58 23.80 3.23 12.23
CA ASP A 58 25.17 3.71 12.33
C ASP A 58 25.18 5.20 12.74
N GLU A 59 26.04 5.54 13.69
CA GLU A 59 26.19 6.90 14.20
C GLU A 59 26.86 7.81 13.14
N GLY A 60 26.36 9.03 12.97
CA GLY A 60 27.00 10.04 12.10
C GLY A 60 26.52 10.09 10.64
N THR A 61 25.49 9.33 10.25
CA THR A 61 24.87 9.50 8.92
C THR A 61 23.98 10.75 8.92
N PRO A 62 24.17 11.71 8.00
CA PRO A 62 23.38 12.93 7.96
C PRO A 62 21.92 12.67 7.55
N GLY A 63 20.98 13.34 8.23
CA GLY A 63 19.56 13.30 7.93
C GLY A 63 18.75 12.37 8.86
N VAL A 64 17.50 12.09 8.44
CA VAL A 64 16.56 11.26 9.19
C VAL A 64 16.72 9.80 8.80
N ARG A 65 16.80 8.91 9.79
CA ARG A 65 16.99 7.48 9.60
C ARG A 65 15.73 6.72 9.96
N PHE A 66 15.16 6.05 8.96
CA PHE A 66 14.11 5.07 9.17
C PHE A 66 14.73 3.74 9.61
N VAL A 67 14.31 3.21 10.74
CA VAL A 67 14.88 1.99 11.30
C VAL A 67 13.89 0.84 11.18
N LEU A 68 14.26 -0.15 10.38
CA LEU A 68 13.56 -1.42 10.30
C LEU A 68 14.18 -2.40 11.30
N SER A 69 13.37 -3.04 12.14
CA SER A 69 13.86 -4.05 13.08
C SER A 69 14.45 -5.27 12.34
N ARG A 70 15.41 -5.97 12.96
CA ARG A 70 15.96 -7.22 12.41
C ARG A 70 14.86 -8.28 12.16
N GLN A 71 13.86 -8.33 13.04
CA GLN A 71 12.72 -9.21 12.91
C GLN A 71 11.88 -8.87 11.67
N SER A 72 11.52 -7.59 11.50
CA SER A 72 10.77 -7.13 10.33
C SER A 72 11.54 -7.37 9.04
N TYR A 73 12.86 -7.18 9.03
CA TYR A 73 13.69 -7.53 7.89
C TYR A 73 13.66 -9.03 7.58
N SER A 74 13.71 -9.89 8.60
CA SER A 74 13.58 -11.33 8.43
C SER A 74 12.21 -11.72 7.86
N GLU A 75 11.13 -11.08 8.32
CA GLU A 75 9.77 -11.29 7.81
C GLU A 75 9.65 -10.88 6.33
N LEU A 76 10.24 -9.75 5.94
CA LEU A 76 10.27 -9.31 4.54
C LEU A 76 11.07 -10.29 3.65
N ARG A 77 12.19 -10.83 4.14
CA ARG A 77 12.97 -11.84 3.38
C ARG A 77 12.22 -13.15 3.20
N ALA A 78 11.43 -13.55 4.19
CA ALA A 78 10.66 -14.79 4.17
C ALA A 78 9.35 -14.66 3.36
N HIS A 79 8.92 -13.45 3.01
CA HIS A 79 7.69 -13.23 2.26
C HIS A 79 7.83 -13.69 0.80
N PRO A 80 6.86 -14.46 0.25
CA PRO A 80 6.91 -14.97 -1.12
C PRO A 80 6.54 -13.88 -2.13
N TRP A 81 7.41 -12.89 -2.31
CA TRP A 81 7.17 -11.80 -3.27
C TRP A 81 6.82 -12.35 -4.66
N PRO A 82 5.70 -11.95 -5.29
CA PRO A 82 5.17 -12.49 -6.55
C PRO A 82 5.96 -12.07 -7.80
N GLY A 83 7.26 -11.83 -7.63
CA GLY A 83 8.25 -11.81 -8.70
C GLY A 83 8.66 -10.42 -9.19
N ASN A 84 7.97 -9.34 -8.81
CA ASN A 84 8.41 -7.97 -9.10
C ASN A 84 8.81 -7.23 -7.81
N VAL A 85 9.54 -6.10 -7.99
CA VAL A 85 9.95 -5.23 -6.89
C VAL A 85 8.90 -4.21 -6.47
N ARG A 86 7.81 -4.07 -7.24
CA ARG A 86 6.79 -3.03 -7.02
C ARG A 86 6.07 -3.22 -5.70
N GLU A 87 5.84 -4.47 -5.30
CA GLU A 87 5.17 -4.75 -4.02
C GLU A 87 6.04 -4.41 -2.82
N VAL A 88 7.34 -4.71 -2.89
CA VAL A 88 8.30 -4.26 -1.87
C VAL A 88 8.36 -2.74 -1.84
N GLU A 89 8.43 -2.10 -3.01
CA GLU A 89 8.46 -0.63 -3.13
C GLU A 89 7.20 -0.02 -2.51
N LEU A 90 6.01 -0.53 -2.83
CA LEU A 90 4.74 -0.03 -2.30
C LEU A 90 4.63 -0.26 -0.79
N LEU A 91 4.97 -1.46 -0.31
CA LEU A 91 4.95 -1.77 1.12
C LEU A 91 5.87 -0.82 1.89
N LEU A 92 7.10 -0.63 1.41
CA LEU A 92 8.08 0.21 2.07
C LEU A 92 7.70 1.70 1.98
N ALA A 93 7.17 2.15 0.84
CA ALA A 93 6.68 3.51 0.68
C ALA A 93 5.57 3.83 1.69
N ASN A 94 4.60 2.92 1.87
CA ASN A 94 3.54 3.08 2.86
C ASN A 94 4.11 3.05 4.29
N ALA A 95 4.98 2.09 4.60
CA ALA A 95 5.57 1.97 5.93
C ALA A 95 6.34 3.23 6.37
N VAL A 96 7.10 3.82 5.44
CA VAL A 96 7.87 5.05 5.67
C VAL A 96 6.96 6.25 5.87
N VAL A 97 5.94 6.43 5.01
CA VAL A 97 5.02 7.58 5.11
C VAL A 97 4.23 7.54 6.40
N PHE A 98 3.70 6.37 6.79
CA PHE A 98 2.97 6.24 8.05
C PHE A 98 3.87 6.49 9.26
N ALA A 99 5.07 5.90 9.29
CA ALA A 99 6.01 6.13 10.38
C ALA A 99 6.43 7.61 10.48
N LEU A 100 6.59 8.29 9.34
CA LEU A 100 6.91 9.71 9.30
C LEU A 100 5.75 10.59 9.76
N ALA A 101 4.52 10.29 9.34
CA ALA A 101 3.33 11.02 9.77
C ALA A 101 3.12 10.90 11.28
N ASP A 102 3.23 9.69 11.84
CA ASP A 102 3.16 9.45 13.28
C ASP A 102 4.27 10.22 14.03
N ALA A 103 5.48 10.27 13.46
CA ALA A 103 6.60 11.00 14.03
C ALA A 103 6.41 12.53 14.00
N VAL A 104 5.82 13.07 12.93
CA VAL A 104 5.44 14.50 12.83
C VAL A 104 4.41 14.86 13.89
N GLU A 105 3.36 14.04 14.04
CA GLU A 105 2.34 14.26 15.06
C GLU A 105 2.95 14.22 16.47
N ALA A 106 3.79 13.21 16.75
CA ALA A 106 4.46 13.07 18.03
C ALA A 106 5.41 14.26 18.32
N ALA A 107 6.17 14.71 17.32
CA ALA A 107 7.05 15.89 17.44
C ALA A 107 6.25 17.17 17.73
N GLY A 108 5.12 17.37 17.05
CA GLY A 108 4.22 18.50 17.32
C GLY A 108 3.63 18.49 18.73
N GLN A 109 3.52 17.32 19.36
CA GLN A 109 3.10 17.15 20.76
C GLN A 109 4.28 17.20 21.76
N GLY A 110 5.51 17.48 21.29
CA GLY A 110 6.73 17.49 22.11
C GLY A 110 7.21 16.10 22.54
N ARG A 111 6.76 15.03 21.87
CA ARG A 111 7.08 13.63 22.19
C ARG A 111 8.04 13.06 21.15
N VAL A 112 9.35 13.28 21.35
CA VAL A 112 10.38 12.68 20.49
C VAL A 112 11.05 11.51 21.22
N ALA A 113 10.63 10.29 20.92
CA ALA A 113 11.20 9.08 21.51
C ALA A 113 12.38 8.57 20.67
N GLY A 114 13.57 8.39 21.27
CA GLY A 114 14.70 7.71 20.62
C GLY A 114 15.64 8.59 19.78
N GLY A 115 15.64 9.90 20.00
CA GLY A 115 16.48 10.86 19.29
C GLY A 115 15.87 11.29 17.96
N ALA A 116 15.80 12.60 17.71
CA ALA A 116 15.09 13.19 16.57
C ALA A 116 15.52 12.63 15.21
N GLU A 117 16.78 12.23 15.07
CA GLU A 117 17.33 11.68 13.84
C GLU A 117 16.81 10.28 13.47
N THR A 118 16.10 9.60 14.36
CA THR A 118 15.72 8.19 14.17
C THR A 118 14.21 8.01 14.26
N ILE A 119 13.62 7.50 13.19
CA ILE A 119 12.20 7.13 13.13
C ILE A 119 12.11 5.59 13.05
N PRO A 120 11.64 4.90 14.12
CA PRO A 120 11.43 3.47 14.06
C PRO A 120 10.23 3.13 13.17
N ILE A 121 10.38 2.17 12.25
CA ILE A 121 9.26 1.58 11.53
C ILE A 121 8.67 0.47 12.41
N PRO A 122 7.42 0.58 12.91
CA PRO A 122 6.86 -0.40 13.82
C PRO A 122 6.75 -1.78 13.18
N ALA A 123 7.19 -2.82 13.90
CA ALA A 123 7.08 -4.19 13.40
C ALA A 123 5.61 -4.62 13.18
N LYS A 124 4.68 -4.06 13.97
CA LYS A 124 3.24 -4.27 13.80
C LYS A 124 2.76 -3.76 12.43
N LEU A 125 3.17 -2.57 12.04
CA LEU A 125 2.84 -1.97 10.73
C LEU A 125 3.35 -2.84 9.59
N ILE A 126 4.59 -3.34 9.67
CA ILE A 126 5.13 -4.25 8.65
C ILE A 126 4.28 -5.52 8.54
N ARG A 127 3.91 -6.14 9.66
CA ARG A 127 3.04 -7.33 9.65
C ARG A 127 1.64 -7.03 9.12
N GLU A 128 1.07 -5.87 9.44
CA GLU A 128 -0.23 -5.46 8.91
C GLU A 128 -0.17 -5.23 7.39
N LEU A 129 0.89 -4.60 6.89
CA LEU A 129 1.09 -4.41 5.45
C LEU A 129 1.35 -5.73 4.71
N LEU A 130 2.13 -6.64 5.31
CA LEU A 130 2.33 -8.00 4.79
C LEU A 130 1.05 -8.86 4.92
N GLY A 131 0.25 -8.63 5.95
CA GLY A 131 -1.01 -9.32 6.24
C GLY A 131 -2.15 -8.86 5.34
N GLY A 132 -2.18 -7.57 4.96
CA GLY A 132 -3.06 -7.03 3.94
C GLY A 132 -2.79 -7.60 2.55
N ALA A 133 -1.53 -7.98 2.28
CA ALA A 133 -1.18 -8.79 1.11
C ALA A 133 -1.67 -10.26 1.22
N ARG A 134 -1.90 -10.76 2.45
CA ARG A 134 -2.32 -12.14 2.78
C ARG A 134 -3.79 -12.29 3.22
N GLY A 135 -4.72 -11.50 2.71
CA GLY A 135 -6.09 -12.00 2.74
C GLY A 135 -6.19 -13.16 1.73
N SER A 136 -6.73 -14.30 2.15
CA SER A 136 -7.01 -15.52 1.38
C SER A 136 -6.28 -15.71 0.03
N GLU A 137 -5.09 -16.32 0.07
CA GLU A 137 -4.51 -16.96 -1.11
C GLU A 137 -5.37 -18.18 -1.46
N SER A 138 -6.23 -18.04 -2.46
CA SER A 138 -6.57 -19.18 -3.30
C SER A 138 -5.43 -19.31 -4.31
N PRO A 139 -4.83 -20.49 -4.55
CA PRO A 139 -3.66 -20.64 -5.41
C PRO A 139 -3.85 -20.15 -6.87
N ASP A 140 -5.11 -19.93 -7.26
CA ASP A 140 -5.52 -19.38 -8.56
C ASP A 140 -5.89 -17.88 -8.54
N ALA A 141 -5.45 -17.10 -7.55
CA ALA A 141 -5.88 -15.71 -7.42
C ALA A 141 -4.75 -14.73 -7.03
N THR A 142 -4.46 -13.76 -7.89
CA THR A 142 -3.55 -12.63 -7.63
C THR A 142 -4.35 -11.45 -7.06
N ARG A 143 -3.91 -10.82 -5.98
CA ARG A 143 -4.61 -9.61 -5.46
C ARG A 143 -4.00 -8.32 -5.96
N ALA A 144 -4.84 -7.37 -6.38
CA ALA A 144 -4.41 -6.03 -6.77
C ALA A 144 -5.48 -4.99 -6.39
N GLY A 145 -5.11 -3.94 -5.66
CA GLY A 145 -6.02 -2.84 -5.33
C GLY A 145 -7.27 -3.23 -4.51
N GLY A 146 -7.20 -4.31 -3.73
CA GLY A 146 -8.35 -4.85 -3.00
C GLY A 146 -9.28 -5.76 -3.83
N PHE A 147 -8.94 -6.02 -5.09
CA PHE A 147 -9.62 -6.99 -5.96
C PHE A 147 -8.84 -8.30 -6.03
N GLU A 148 -9.57 -9.39 -6.22
CA GLU A 148 -9.05 -10.73 -6.41
C GLU A 148 -9.04 -11.06 -7.92
N ILE A 149 -7.88 -11.07 -8.56
CA ILE A 149 -7.72 -11.38 -9.98
C ILE A 149 -7.51 -12.89 -10.13
N ARG A 150 -8.50 -13.57 -10.70
CA ARG A 150 -8.39 -15.01 -11.04
C ARG A 150 -8.08 -15.18 -12.53
N PRO A 151 -7.08 -15.99 -12.92
CA PRO A 151 -6.86 -16.34 -14.32
C PRO A 151 -8.11 -16.99 -14.93
N ARG A 152 -8.49 -16.54 -16.12
CA ARG A 152 -9.60 -17.10 -16.90
C ARG A 152 -9.13 -17.40 -18.32
N ALA A 153 -9.91 -18.19 -19.04
CA ALA A 153 -9.60 -18.55 -20.42
C ALA A 153 -9.52 -17.33 -21.36
N GLN A 154 -10.25 -16.25 -21.06
CA GLN A 154 -10.27 -15.03 -21.88
C GLN A 154 -10.26 -13.76 -21.02
N LEU A 155 -9.69 -12.66 -21.53
CA LEU A 155 -9.64 -11.37 -20.84
C LEU A 155 -11.03 -10.82 -20.46
N ARG A 156 -12.04 -11.07 -21.31
CA ARG A 156 -13.43 -10.65 -21.03
C ARG A 156 -13.99 -11.28 -19.75
N ASP A 157 -13.56 -12.49 -19.44
CA ASP A 157 -14.01 -13.23 -18.25
C ASP A 157 -13.32 -12.69 -17.00
N VAL A 158 -12.05 -12.29 -17.11
CA VAL A 158 -11.33 -11.57 -16.05
C VAL A 158 -11.98 -10.21 -15.78
N ALA A 159 -12.28 -9.43 -16.83
CA ALA A 159 -12.94 -8.14 -16.70
C ALA A 159 -14.32 -8.26 -16.05
N ARG A 160 -15.11 -9.26 -16.46
CA ARG A 160 -16.43 -9.54 -15.87
C ARG A 160 -16.34 -9.93 -14.39
N ASP A 161 -15.32 -10.70 -14.00
CA ASP A 161 -15.09 -11.09 -12.61
C ASP A 161 -14.74 -9.88 -11.72
N LEU A 162 -13.85 -9.01 -12.21
CA LEU A 162 -13.51 -7.75 -11.54
C LEU A 162 -14.69 -6.79 -11.42
N GLU A 163 -15.48 -6.66 -12.50
CA GLU A 163 -16.69 -5.84 -12.51
C GLU A 163 -17.71 -6.33 -11.48
N ARG A 164 -17.90 -7.65 -11.38
CA ARG A 164 -18.76 -8.26 -10.35
C ARG A 164 -18.27 -7.91 -8.94
N GLN A 165 -16.98 -7.98 -8.68
CA GLN A 165 -16.40 -7.64 -7.37
C GLN A 165 -16.61 -6.16 -7.02
N LEU A 166 -16.40 -5.26 -7.97
CA LEU A 166 -16.65 -3.82 -7.80
C LEU A 166 -18.11 -3.55 -7.44
N PHE A 167 -19.05 -4.14 -8.18
CA PHE A 167 -20.47 -3.93 -7.98
C PHE A 167 -20.96 -4.44 -6.62
N VAL A 168 -20.47 -5.61 -6.17
CA VAL A 168 -20.78 -6.13 -4.82
C VAL A 168 -20.25 -5.20 -3.73
N ARG A 169 -19.03 -4.71 -3.89
CA ARG A 169 -18.42 -3.78 -2.93
C ARG A 169 -19.22 -2.48 -2.84
N LEU A 170 -19.53 -1.86 -3.98
CA LEU A 170 -20.30 -0.63 -4.02
C LEU A 170 -21.70 -0.82 -3.43
N TYR A 171 -22.37 -1.93 -3.73
CA TYR A 171 -23.69 -2.25 -3.18
C TYR A 171 -23.69 -2.30 -1.64
N ARG A 172 -22.67 -2.93 -1.04
CA ARG A 172 -22.51 -2.98 0.42
C ARG A 172 -22.21 -1.61 1.02
N GLU A 173 -21.32 -0.85 0.39
CA GLU A 173 -20.95 0.49 0.85
C GLU A 173 -22.11 1.49 0.76
N THR A 174 -22.98 1.36 -0.25
CA THR A 174 -24.18 2.19 -0.42
C THR A 174 -25.41 1.61 0.24
N LYS A 175 -25.30 0.49 0.98
CA LYS A 175 -26.40 -0.19 1.66
C LYS A 175 -27.58 -0.52 0.73
N GLY A 176 -27.25 -0.90 -0.51
CA GLY A 176 -28.22 -1.29 -1.52
C GLY A 176 -28.90 -0.16 -2.29
N ASP A 177 -28.48 1.08 -2.09
CA ASP A 177 -28.96 2.24 -2.86
C ASP A 177 -28.27 2.30 -4.24
N PHE A 178 -29.05 2.09 -5.30
CA PHE A 178 -28.58 2.11 -6.69
C PHE A 178 -28.36 3.52 -7.25
N ASP A 179 -29.03 4.53 -6.72
CA ASP A 179 -28.81 5.94 -7.10
C ASP A 179 -27.46 6.42 -6.54
N ALA A 180 -27.16 6.07 -5.28
CA ALA A 180 -25.84 6.31 -4.69
C ALA A 180 -24.72 5.54 -5.40
N MET A 181 -24.99 4.33 -5.90
CA MET A 181 -24.03 3.59 -6.74
C MET A 181 -23.79 4.29 -8.07
N ALA A 182 -24.84 4.77 -8.73
CA ALA A 182 -24.75 5.49 -10.00
C ALA A 182 -23.92 6.77 -9.86
N ALA A 183 -24.12 7.54 -8.79
CA ALA A 183 -23.37 8.76 -8.50
C ALA A 183 -21.85 8.53 -8.28
N ARG A 184 -21.45 7.30 -7.91
CA ARG A 184 -20.03 6.94 -7.78
C ARG A 184 -19.42 6.36 -9.05
N LEU A 185 -20.24 5.82 -9.96
CA LEU A 185 -19.80 5.12 -11.16
C LEU A 185 -19.77 6.00 -12.41
N LEU A 186 -20.58 7.05 -12.45
CA LEU A 186 -20.81 7.89 -13.62
C LEU A 186 -20.52 9.35 -13.27
N GLU A 187 -19.90 10.10 -14.19
CA GLU A 187 -19.58 11.52 -13.99
C GLU A 187 -20.84 12.41 -13.89
N ASP A 188 -21.89 12.13 -14.68
CA ASP A 188 -23.17 12.85 -14.68
C ASP A 188 -24.35 11.86 -14.75
N PRO A 189 -24.86 11.35 -13.61
CA PRO A 189 -25.98 10.41 -13.62
C PRO A 189 -27.29 11.10 -14.02
N ASP A 190 -27.91 10.64 -15.12
CA ASP A 190 -29.27 11.02 -15.53
C ASP A 190 -30.33 10.29 -14.68
N GLU A 191 -31.61 10.69 -14.79
CA GLU A 191 -32.73 10.01 -14.08
C GLU A 191 -32.82 8.50 -14.38
N GLY A 192 -32.21 8.03 -15.48
CA GLY A 192 -32.11 6.62 -15.85
C GLY A 192 -30.87 5.88 -15.31
N ALA A 193 -29.94 6.57 -14.63
CA ALA A 193 -28.64 6.03 -14.27
C ALA A 193 -28.73 4.85 -13.30
N ALA A 194 -29.55 4.94 -12.24
CA ALA A 194 -29.77 3.84 -11.31
C ALA A 194 -30.35 2.60 -12.00
N ARG A 195 -31.24 2.80 -12.98
CA ARG A 195 -31.79 1.70 -13.80
C ARG A 195 -30.71 1.03 -14.64
N LYS A 196 -29.79 1.79 -15.25
CA LYS A 196 -28.65 1.26 -16.02
C LYS A 196 -27.71 0.45 -15.11
N VAL A 197 -27.39 0.97 -13.93
CA VAL A 197 -26.56 0.26 -12.93
C VAL A 197 -27.23 -1.03 -12.49
N ARG A 198 -28.53 -1.00 -12.18
CA ARG A 198 -29.30 -2.20 -11.81
C ARG A 198 -29.38 -3.24 -12.93
N LEU A 199 -29.55 -2.80 -14.18
CA LEU A 199 -29.50 -3.70 -15.34
C LEU A 199 -28.13 -4.36 -15.46
N ARG A 200 -27.04 -3.60 -15.28
CA ARG A 200 -25.69 -4.14 -15.33
C ARG A 200 -25.42 -5.11 -14.17
N PHE A 201 -25.88 -4.77 -12.96
CA PHE A 201 -25.84 -5.63 -11.78
C PHE A 201 -26.47 -7.00 -12.05
N ASN A 202 -27.66 -7.01 -12.67
CA ASN A 202 -28.33 -8.25 -13.07
C ASN A 202 -27.59 -9.00 -14.20
N GLN A 203 -27.05 -8.29 -15.20
CA GLN A 203 -26.28 -8.89 -16.29
C GLN A 203 -25.00 -9.58 -15.80
N LEU A 204 -24.46 -9.16 -14.66
CA LEU A 204 -23.32 -9.79 -13.98
C LEU A 204 -23.73 -11.02 -13.16
N GLY A 205 -25.01 -11.37 -13.12
CA GLY A 205 -25.54 -12.50 -12.36
C GLY A 205 -25.63 -12.24 -10.86
N LEU A 206 -25.62 -10.97 -10.43
CA LEU A 206 -25.83 -10.59 -9.05
C LEU A 206 -27.33 -10.42 -8.78
N ARG A 207 -27.81 -10.91 -7.65
CA ARG A 207 -29.18 -10.69 -7.17
C ARG A 207 -29.11 -10.08 -5.77
N VAL A 208 -29.94 -9.07 -5.53
CA VAL A 208 -30.05 -8.38 -4.24
C VAL A 208 -30.28 -9.37 -3.09
N ARG A 209 -31.18 -10.34 -3.30
CA ARG A 209 -31.52 -11.39 -2.33
C ARG A 209 -30.32 -12.25 -1.92
N ASP A 210 -29.34 -12.42 -2.80
CA ASP A 210 -28.16 -13.27 -2.55
C ASP A 210 -27.05 -12.51 -1.79
N LEU A 211 -27.26 -11.23 -1.46
CA LEU A 211 -26.28 -10.32 -0.87
C LEU A 211 -26.73 -9.67 0.45
N ASP A 212 -28.01 -9.82 0.81
CA ASP A 212 -28.63 -9.34 2.06
C ASP A 212 -28.70 -10.44 3.15
N GLU A 213 -28.23 -11.66 2.87
CA GLU A 213 -27.93 -12.73 3.84
C GLU A 213 -26.48 -12.65 4.35
#